data_AF-A0A6G1DC21-F1
#
_entry.id   AF-A0A6G1DC21-F1
#
_cell.length_a   1.000
_cell.length_b   1.000
_cell.length_c   1.000
_cell.angle_alpha   90.00
_cell.angle_beta   90.00
_cell.angle_gamma   90.00
#
_symmetry.space_group_name_H-M   'P 1'
#
loop_
_entity.id
_entity.type
_entity.pdbx_description
1 polymer ?
#
loop_
_entity_poly.entity_id
_entity_poly.type
_entity_poly.pdbx_seq_one_letter_code
_entity_poly.pdbx_strand_id
1 'polypeptide(L)'
;MHSHFVQIDDWRDIAMPKDHTKPPRVRTLGVNTTLSGFGHENVEKVYSDTTTPSCDQTKTADSTVTKMLSAGFWFDEEGLFNVDDEGRTEKQQCAVAASNIIRNFSFMPENETVMVQHRHCLETVFQCLEDQNTEDDELITNMLETLVNLAPVLDLRIFSSSKPSFIKITEKRAVQAIMSMLASSIRVWHCAAAELIGRLIINPDNEPFLLPVIPQIYKRLVDLLSVPAFDAQAAAISALYNVAEVNMDCRLKLASERWAVDRLLKVVKMPHPVPEVCRKASMIVESLVSEPQNRMHLLVHENTFAEILTSEGKYSDTFARILYELTARPSNKVTAGQAIWGNIN
;
A
#
# COMPACT_ATOMS: atom_id res chain seq x y z
N MET A 1 -42.60 -1.26 -12.82
CA MET A 1 -41.42 -1.67 -13.60
C MET A 1 -40.23 -0.84 -13.12
N HIS A 2 -39.45 -1.36 -12.18
CA HIS A 2 -38.18 -0.75 -11.80
C HIS A 2 -37.10 -1.35 -12.70
N SER A 3 -36.69 -0.59 -13.71
CA SER A 3 -35.51 -0.91 -14.50
C SER A 3 -34.30 -0.79 -13.56
N HIS A 4 -33.81 -1.94 -13.09
CA HIS A 4 -32.43 -2.04 -12.63
C HIS A 4 -31.57 -1.93 -13.88
N PHE A 5 -31.02 -0.74 -14.15
CA PHE A 5 -29.86 -0.66 -15.02
C PHE A 5 -28.75 -1.47 -14.33
N VAL A 6 -28.40 -2.61 -14.91
CA VAL A 6 -27.13 -3.27 -14.63
C VAL A 6 -26.07 -2.33 -15.21
N GLN A 7 -25.51 -1.48 -14.35
CA GLN A 7 -24.37 -0.66 -14.72
C GLN A 7 -23.15 -1.60 -14.70
N ILE A 8 -22.70 -1.99 -15.90
CA ILE A 8 -21.51 -2.81 -16.09
C ILE A 8 -20.30 -1.92 -15.76
N ASP A 9 -19.60 -2.24 -14.68
CA ASP A 9 -18.35 -1.58 -14.29
C ASP A 9 -17.22 -2.33 -15.02
N ASP A 10 -17.03 -2.00 -16.31
CA ASP A 10 -16.27 -2.76 -17.33
C ASP A 10 -14.80 -3.07 -16.98
N TRP A 11 -14.25 -2.42 -15.96
CA TRP A 11 -12.89 -2.64 -15.48
C TRP A 11 -12.78 -3.82 -14.51
N ARG A 12 -13.88 -4.32 -13.93
CA ARG A 12 -13.81 -5.38 -12.92
C ARG A 12 -13.49 -6.78 -13.45
N ASP A 13 -13.66 -6.99 -14.75
CA ASP A 13 -13.41 -8.28 -15.40
C ASP A 13 -11.94 -8.46 -15.84
N ILE A 14 -11.03 -7.57 -15.43
CA ILE A 14 -9.59 -7.66 -15.75
C ILE A 14 -8.83 -8.61 -14.80
N ALA A 15 -9.33 -8.78 -13.59
CA ALA A 15 -8.56 -9.34 -12.49
C ALA A 15 -8.45 -10.88 -12.57
N MET A 16 -7.23 -11.41 -12.45
CA MET A 16 -6.97 -12.85 -12.42
C MET A 16 -6.55 -13.27 -11.01
N PRO A 17 -7.14 -14.33 -10.40
CA PRO A 17 -6.64 -14.88 -9.16
C PRO A 17 -5.17 -15.31 -9.32
N LYS A 18 -4.28 -14.81 -8.46
CA LYS A 18 -2.83 -15.12 -8.46
C LYS A 18 -2.52 -16.62 -8.44
N ASP A 19 -3.48 -17.47 -8.03
CA ASP A 19 -3.36 -18.94 -7.99
C ASP A 19 -3.63 -19.66 -9.35
N HIS A 20 -4.04 -18.93 -10.41
CA HIS A 20 -4.52 -19.53 -11.66
C HIS A 20 -3.75 -19.10 -12.92
N THR A 21 -2.44 -18.89 -12.84
CA THR A 21 -1.59 -18.83 -14.05
C THR A 21 -1.52 -20.22 -14.69
N LYS A 22 -2.50 -20.56 -15.53
CA LYS A 22 -2.44 -21.75 -16.39
C LYS A 22 -1.25 -21.60 -17.37
N PRO A 23 -0.49 -22.67 -17.66
CA PRO A 23 0.58 -22.61 -18.64
C PRO A 23 0.02 -22.24 -20.03
N PRO A 24 0.81 -21.58 -20.90
CA PRO A 24 0.36 -21.16 -22.21
C PRO A 24 -0.12 -22.39 -23.00
N ARG A 25 -1.41 -22.42 -23.32
CA ARG A 25 -1.99 -23.47 -24.17
C ARG A 25 -1.54 -23.21 -25.61
N VAL A 26 -0.51 -23.95 -26.03
CA VAL A 26 -0.19 -24.10 -27.45
C VAL A 26 -1.37 -24.82 -28.10
N ARG A 27 -2.21 -24.08 -28.83
CA ARG A 27 -3.22 -24.67 -29.71
C ARG A 27 -2.49 -25.20 -30.95
N THR A 28 -2.17 -26.49 -30.97
CA THR A 28 -1.89 -27.22 -32.22
C THR A 28 -3.23 -27.40 -32.93
N LEU A 29 -3.59 -26.46 -33.80
CA LEU A 29 -4.69 -26.66 -34.74
C LEU A 29 -4.27 -27.71 -35.77
N GLY A 30 -5.15 -28.70 -35.94
CA GLY A 30 -4.95 -29.86 -36.78
C GLY A 30 -4.60 -29.51 -38.21
N VAL A 31 -3.65 -30.31 -38.70
CA VAL A 31 -3.14 -30.44 -40.06
C VAL A 31 -4.20 -30.22 -41.16
N ASN A 32 -3.89 -29.31 -42.08
CA ASN A 32 -4.51 -29.03 -43.40
C ASN A 32 -5.48 -27.84 -43.54
N THR A 33 -5.14 -26.66 -43.03
CA THR A 33 -5.50 -25.41 -43.74
C THR A 33 -4.55 -24.27 -43.36
N THR A 34 -3.71 -23.80 -44.29
CA THR A 34 -2.97 -22.55 -44.12
C THR A 34 -3.85 -21.39 -44.56
N LEU A 35 -4.61 -20.82 -43.62
CA LEU A 35 -5.12 -19.46 -43.79
C LEU A 35 -4.47 -18.60 -42.71
N SER A 36 -3.37 -17.94 -43.08
CA SER A 36 -2.73 -16.90 -42.27
C SER A 36 -3.63 -15.66 -42.30
N GLY A 37 -4.32 -15.38 -41.20
CA GLY A 37 -4.99 -14.11 -40.97
C GLY A 37 -3.98 -13.07 -40.48
N PHE A 38 -3.02 -12.69 -41.32
CA PHE A 38 -2.13 -11.55 -41.08
C PHE A 38 -1.96 -10.77 -42.39
N GLY A 39 -2.41 -9.52 -42.38
CA GLY A 39 -2.07 -8.52 -43.40
C GLY A 39 -0.80 -7.79 -42.99
N HIS A 40 0.34 -8.24 -43.51
CA HIS A 40 1.56 -7.44 -43.58
C HIS A 40 1.76 -7.04 -45.04
N GLU A 41 1.54 -5.76 -45.34
CA GLU A 41 1.96 -5.15 -46.60
C GLU A 41 3.27 -4.40 -46.37
N ASN A 42 4.36 -5.03 -46.80
CA ASN A 42 5.55 -4.36 -47.32
C ASN A 42 6.25 -5.35 -48.27
N VAL A 43 6.08 -5.09 -49.56
CA VAL A 43 6.67 -5.82 -50.69
C VAL A 43 8.07 -5.27 -50.94
N GLU A 44 9.10 -6.12 -50.98
CA GLU A 44 10.00 -6.15 -52.15
C GLU A 44 10.97 -7.36 -52.17
N LYS A 45 11.13 -7.87 -53.40
CA LYS A 45 12.21 -8.70 -53.97
C LYS A 45 12.15 -10.24 -53.84
N VAL A 46 11.34 -10.77 -54.76
CA VAL A 46 11.65 -11.83 -55.76
C VAL A 46 13.13 -12.24 -55.88
N TYR A 47 13.41 -13.55 -55.78
CA TYR A 47 14.04 -14.35 -56.86
C TYR A 47 13.73 -15.85 -56.69
N SER A 48 13.56 -16.49 -57.84
CA SER A 48 13.17 -17.87 -58.22
C SER A 48 13.94 -19.00 -57.49
N ASP A 49 13.59 -20.29 -57.49
CA ASP A 49 13.17 -21.12 -58.64
C ASP A 49 12.85 -22.57 -58.20
N THR A 50 11.98 -23.24 -58.97
CA THR A 50 11.88 -24.70 -59.27
C THR A 50 11.33 -25.79 -58.31
N THR A 51 10.54 -26.67 -58.96
CA THR A 51 10.34 -28.13 -58.81
C THR A 51 9.36 -28.72 -57.76
N THR A 52 8.19 -29.14 -58.25
CA THR A 52 7.43 -30.37 -57.86
C THR A 52 8.08 -31.63 -58.50
N PRO A 53 7.65 -32.92 -58.31
CA PRO A 53 6.46 -33.49 -57.60
C PRO A 53 6.70 -34.87 -56.88
N SER A 54 5.59 -35.57 -56.56
CA SER A 54 5.39 -37.05 -56.47
C SER A 54 5.67 -37.73 -55.11
N CYS A 55 4.99 -38.78 -54.64
CA CYS A 55 3.83 -39.57 -55.06
C CYS A 55 3.41 -40.46 -53.86
N ASP A 56 2.13 -40.82 -53.79
CA ASP A 56 1.63 -42.17 -53.51
C ASP A 56 1.50 -42.82 -52.10
N GLN A 57 0.34 -43.48 -52.01
CA GLN A 57 0.00 -44.75 -51.33
C GLN A 57 -0.66 -44.75 -49.93
N THR A 58 -2.00 -44.72 -50.00
CA THR A 58 -2.96 -45.69 -49.42
C THR A 58 -2.45 -46.81 -48.48
N LYS A 59 -3.12 -46.96 -47.31
CA LYS A 59 -3.81 -48.20 -46.88
C LYS A 59 -4.55 -48.05 -45.54
N THR A 60 -5.75 -48.64 -45.52
CA THR A 60 -6.76 -48.79 -44.46
C THR A 60 -6.48 -49.97 -43.52
N ALA A 61 -6.84 -49.85 -42.22
CA ALA A 61 -7.87 -50.66 -41.53
C ALA A 61 -7.65 -50.77 -40.00
N ASP A 62 -8.74 -50.46 -39.27
CA ASP A 62 -9.25 -51.02 -38.01
C ASP A 62 -8.39 -51.12 -36.74
N SER A 63 -8.83 -50.41 -35.68
CA SER A 63 -9.27 -51.07 -34.45
C SER A 63 -9.97 -50.11 -33.46
N THR A 64 -11.13 -50.57 -33.02
CA THR A 64 -11.94 -50.20 -31.85
C THR A 64 -11.22 -49.50 -30.68
N VAL A 65 -11.66 -48.28 -30.35
CA VAL A 65 -11.74 -47.81 -28.96
C VAL A 65 -13.04 -47.05 -28.76
N THR A 66 -14.04 -47.72 -28.20
CA THR A 66 -15.18 -47.10 -27.55
C THR A 66 -14.65 -46.33 -26.33
N LYS A 67 -14.50 -45.02 -26.43
CA LYS A 67 -14.34 -44.14 -25.27
C LYS A 67 -15.41 -43.07 -25.31
N MET A 68 -16.23 -43.10 -24.26
CA MET A 68 -17.14 -42.06 -23.79
C MET A 68 -16.89 -40.71 -24.45
N LEU A 69 -17.88 -40.23 -25.20
CA LEU A 69 -18.09 -38.81 -25.45
C LEU A 69 -18.33 -38.14 -24.09
N SER A 70 -17.24 -37.91 -23.37
CA SER A 70 -17.17 -37.14 -22.15
C SER A 70 -17.50 -35.70 -22.53
N ALA A 71 -18.72 -35.26 -22.22
CA ALA A 71 -19.12 -34.06 -21.46
C ALA A 71 -18.12 -32.90 -21.26
N GLY A 72 -17.14 -32.70 -22.14
CA GLY A 72 -16.13 -31.65 -22.07
C GLY A 72 -16.25 -30.62 -23.20
N PHE A 73 -17.06 -30.90 -24.23
CA PHE A 73 -17.28 -29.96 -25.33
C PHE A 73 -18.27 -28.85 -24.99
N TRP A 74 -19.14 -29.07 -24.00
CA TRP A 74 -20.21 -28.14 -23.64
C TRP A 74 -19.86 -27.14 -22.52
N PHE A 75 -18.67 -27.22 -21.93
CA PHE A 75 -18.20 -26.24 -20.93
C PHE A 75 -17.21 -25.21 -21.49
N ASP A 76 -16.76 -25.36 -22.73
CA ASP A 76 -15.89 -24.36 -23.40
C ASP A 76 -16.70 -23.31 -24.20
N GLU A 77 -18.03 -23.41 -24.24
CA GLU A 77 -18.94 -22.46 -24.93
C GLU A 77 -19.65 -21.46 -23.98
N GLU A 78 -19.09 -21.18 -22.81
CA GLU A 78 -19.50 -19.97 -22.03
C GLU A 78 -18.74 -18.70 -22.48
N GLY A 79 -18.21 -18.67 -23.70
CA GLY A 79 -17.17 -17.73 -24.12
C GLY A 79 -17.51 -16.72 -25.22
N LEU A 80 -18.75 -16.65 -25.74
CA LEU A 80 -19.03 -15.75 -26.88
C LEU A 80 -19.13 -14.27 -26.45
N PHE A 81 -19.38 -14.01 -25.16
CA PHE A 81 -19.47 -12.68 -24.56
C PHE A 81 -18.56 -12.48 -23.34
N ASN A 82 -17.79 -13.51 -22.97
CA ASN A 82 -16.71 -13.35 -22.01
C ASN A 82 -15.49 -12.83 -22.76
N VAL A 83 -14.87 -11.78 -22.24
CA VAL A 83 -13.60 -11.27 -22.78
C VAL A 83 -12.62 -12.45 -22.83
N ASP A 84 -12.03 -12.69 -24.00
CA ASP A 84 -10.99 -13.69 -24.13
C ASP A 84 -9.74 -13.26 -23.36
N ASP A 85 -8.76 -14.16 -23.21
CA ASP A 85 -7.53 -13.86 -22.47
C ASP A 85 -6.81 -12.61 -23.05
N GLU A 86 -6.91 -12.41 -24.37
CA GLU A 86 -6.34 -11.26 -25.07
C GLU A 86 -7.04 -9.95 -24.67
N GLY A 87 -8.38 -9.88 -24.76
CA GLY A 87 -9.12 -8.68 -24.38
C GLY A 87 -8.98 -8.34 -22.89
N ARG A 88 -8.80 -9.32 -22.01
CA ARG A 88 -8.50 -9.06 -20.58
C ARG A 88 -7.12 -8.42 -20.42
N THR A 89 -6.14 -8.93 -21.15
CA THR A 89 -4.78 -8.40 -21.14
C THR A 89 -4.74 -6.97 -21.66
N GLU A 90 -5.47 -6.67 -22.75
CA GLU A 90 -5.61 -5.31 -23.28
C GLU A 90 -6.25 -4.36 -22.26
N LYS A 91 -7.37 -4.77 -21.65
CA LYS A 91 -8.03 -3.97 -20.61
C LYS A 91 -7.11 -3.71 -19.40
N GLN A 92 -6.31 -4.71 -18.97
CA GLN A 92 -5.33 -4.55 -17.90
C GLN A 92 -4.25 -3.52 -18.28
N GLN A 93 -3.73 -3.58 -19.51
CA GLN A 93 -2.76 -2.60 -20.00
C GLN A 93 -3.34 -1.18 -20.04
N CYS A 94 -4.60 -1.04 -20.45
CA CYS A 94 -5.30 0.25 -20.40
C CYS A 94 -5.44 0.75 -18.95
N ALA A 95 -5.78 -0.12 -17.99
CA ALA A 95 -5.87 0.23 -16.58
C ALA A 95 -4.52 0.69 -16.02
N VAL A 96 -3.44 -0.03 -16.33
CA VAL A 96 -2.07 0.36 -15.94
C VAL A 96 -1.68 1.70 -16.58
N ALA A 97 -1.95 1.91 -17.87
CA ALA A 97 -1.67 3.18 -18.54
C ALA A 97 -2.46 4.36 -17.91
N ALA A 98 -3.75 4.17 -17.64
CA ALA A 98 -4.58 5.17 -16.97
C ALA A 98 -4.09 5.47 -15.54
N SER A 99 -3.69 4.44 -14.80
CA SER A 99 -3.13 4.58 -13.45
C SER A 99 -1.84 5.39 -13.43
N ASN A 100 -0.98 5.19 -14.42
CA ASN A 100 0.25 5.96 -14.61
C ASN A 100 -0.05 7.45 -14.86
N ILE A 101 -1.08 7.76 -15.64
CA ILE A 101 -1.51 9.15 -15.88
C ILE A 101 -2.02 9.79 -14.58
N ILE A 102 -2.89 9.09 -13.83
CA ILE A 102 -3.42 9.56 -12.54
C ILE A 102 -2.27 9.81 -11.56
N ARG A 103 -1.35 8.86 -11.43
CA ARG A 103 -0.14 8.99 -10.61
C ARG A 103 0.69 10.20 -11.03
N ASN A 104 0.95 10.38 -12.33
CA ASN A 104 1.72 11.52 -12.82
C ASN A 104 1.06 12.86 -12.50
N PHE A 105 -0.27 12.95 -12.57
CA PHE A 105 -0.99 14.16 -12.16
C PHE A 105 -0.81 14.47 -10.67
N SER A 106 -0.71 13.45 -9.81
CA SER A 106 -0.53 13.65 -8.37
C SER A 106 0.82 14.26 -7.98
N PHE A 107 1.83 14.24 -8.87
CA PHE A 107 3.12 14.89 -8.62
C PHE A 107 3.10 16.41 -8.85
N MET A 108 2.04 16.96 -9.45
CA MET A 108 1.91 18.38 -9.73
C MET A 108 1.14 19.05 -8.57
N PRO A 109 1.76 19.94 -7.78
CA PRO A 109 1.12 20.58 -6.63
C PRO A 109 -0.21 21.29 -6.97
N GLU A 110 -0.33 21.81 -8.19
CA GLU A 110 -1.52 22.50 -8.67
C GLU A 110 -2.74 21.55 -8.83
N ASN A 111 -2.48 20.26 -9.04
CA ASN A 111 -3.53 19.26 -9.26
C ASN A 111 -4.05 18.65 -7.96
N GLU A 112 -3.25 18.63 -6.89
CA GLU A 112 -3.58 17.89 -5.66
C GLU A 112 -4.97 18.25 -5.12
N THR A 113 -5.28 19.55 -5.04
CA THR A 113 -6.57 20.05 -4.53
C THR A 113 -7.75 19.60 -5.40
N VAL A 114 -7.57 19.55 -6.72
CA VAL A 114 -8.62 19.12 -7.64
C VAL A 114 -8.80 17.60 -7.53
N MET A 115 -7.71 16.84 -7.52
CA MET A 115 -7.73 15.38 -7.43
C MET A 115 -8.41 14.89 -6.15
N VAL A 116 -8.11 15.48 -4.99
CA VAL A 116 -8.75 15.06 -3.72
C VAL A 116 -10.22 15.42 -3.62
N GLN A 117 -10.74 16.29 -4.49
CA GLN A 117 -12.18 16.59 -4.55
C GLN A 117 -12.95 15.57 -5.40
N HIS A 118 -12.27 14.77 -6.22
CA HIS A 118 -12.88 13.77 -7.08
C HIS A 118 -13.11 12.44 -6.33
N ARG A 119 -14.20 12.41 -5.54
CA ARG A 119 -14.61 11.22 -4.76
C ARG A 119 -14.56 9.93 -5.57
N HIS A 120 -15.15 9.90 -6.77
CA HIS A 120 -15.19 8.66 -7.56
C HIS A 120 -13.80 8.16 -7.96
N CYS A 121 -12.89 9.07 -8.33
CA CYS A 121 -11.50 8.70 -8.64
C CYS A 121 -10.81 8.10 -7.40
N LEU A 122 -10.96 8.73 -6.23
CA LEU A 122 -10.43 8.19 -4.99
C LEU A 122 -11.05 6.85 -4.61
N GLU A 123 -12.36 6.68 -4.81
CA GLU A 123 -13.03 5.39 -4.58
C GLU A 123 -12.43 4.29 -5.46
N THR A 124 -12.15 4.57 -6.74
CA THR A 124 -11.47 3.62 -7.63
C THR A 124 -10.07 3.31 -7.12
N VAL A 125 -9.29 4.32 -6.73
CA VAL A 125 -7.93 4.15 -6.19
C VAL A 125 -7.93 3.24 -4.95
N PHE A 126 -8.82 3.49 -4.00
CA PHE A 126 -8.93 2.66 -2.79
C PHE A 126 -9.48 1.25 -3.08
N GLN A 127 -10.38 1.10 -4.05
CA GLN A 127 -10.88 -0.22 -4.46
C GLN A 127 -9.75 -1.07 -5.06
N CYS A 128 -8.89 -0.50 -5.91
CA CYS A 128 -7.71 -1.19 -6.42
C CYS A 128 -6.85 -1.71 -5.26
N LEU A 129 -6.62 -0.91 -4.21
CA LEU A 129 -5.85 -1.36 -3.04
C LEU A 129 -6.53 -2.50 -2.26
N GLU A 130 -7.86 -2.54 -2.16
CA GLU A 130 -8.57 -3.67 -1.56
C GLU A 130 -8.40 -4.95 -2.39
N ASP A 131 -8.35 -4.81 -3.71
CA ASP A 131 -8.27 -5.90 -4.68
C ASP A 131 -6.81 -6.29 -5.04
N GLN A 132 -5.82 -5.92 -4.21
CA GLN A 132 -4.38 -6.18 -4.43
C GLN A 132 -3.98 -7.66 -4.70
N ASN A 133 -4.85 -8.60 -4.38
CA ASN A 133 -4.60 -10.03 -4.61
C ASN A 133 -4.98 -10.48 -6.02
N THR A 134 -5.73 -9.68 -6.75
CA THR A 134 -6.25 -10.00 -8.09
C THR A 134 -5.82 -8.97 -9.14
N GLU A 135 -5.50 -7.76 -8.71
CA GLU A 135 -4.99 -6.68 -9.56
C GLU A 135 -3.50 -6.83 -9.89
N ASP A 136 -3.10 -6.16 -10.98
CA ASP A 136 -1.72 -6.06 -11.42
C ASP A 136 -0.86 -5.24 -10.44
N ASP A 137 0.37 -5.70 -10.20
CA ASP A 137 1.24 -5.11 -9.18
C ASP A 137 1.67 -3.67 -9.55
N GLU A 138 1.81 -3.33 -10.84
CA GLU A 138 2.11 -1.97 -11.30
C GLU A 138 0.91 -1.04 -11.07
N LEU A 139 -0.31 -1.53 -11.35
CA LEU A 139 -1.55 -0.79 -11.04
C LEU A 139 -1.64 -0.45 -9.55
N ILE A 140 -1.43 -1.44 -8.66
CA ILE A 140 -1.43 -1.22 -7.21
C ILE A 140 -0.37 -0.20 -6.79
N THR A 141 0.84 -0.33 -7.34
CA THR A 141 1.95 0.59 -7.06
C THR A 141 1.59 2.02 -7.46
N ASN A 142 1.04 2.22 -8.65
CA ASN A 142 0.61 3.54 -9.12
C ASN A 142 -0.49 4.15 -8.25
N MET A 143 -1.47 3.35 -7.84
CA MET A 143 -2.56 3.79 -6.95
C MET A 143 -2.03 4.19 -5.58
N LEU A 144 -1.13 3.40 -5.00
CA LEU A 144 -0.55 3.68 -3.69
C LEU A 144 0.33 4.93 -3.71
N GLU A 145 1.15 5.10 -4.74
CA GLU A 145 1.97 6.31 -4.92
C GLU A 145 1.10 7.56 -5.15
N THR A 146 0.00 7.44 -5.89
CA THR A 146 -1.00 8.52 -6.03
C THR A 146 -1.49 8.95 -4.65
N LEU A 147 -1.85 8.00 -3.78
CA LEU A 147 -2.31 8.33 -2.43
C LEU A 147 -1.20 8.96 -1.58
N VAL A 148 0.04 8.47 -1.64
CA VAL A 148 1.18 9.05 -0.90
C VAL A 148 1.40 10.52 -1.27
N ASN A 149 1.28 10.85 -2.55
CA ASN A 149 1.40 12.22 -3.03
C ASN A 149 0.25 13.10 -2.56
N LEU A 150 -1.00 12.61 -2.65
CA LEU A 150 -2.18 13.36 -2.23
C LEU A 150 -2.39 13.41 -0.71
N ALA A 151 -1.70 12.54 0.06
CA ALA A 151 -1.89 12.37 1.50
C ALA A 151 -1.88 13.67 2.34
N PRO A 152 -1.03 14.68 2.06
CA PRO A 152 -1.01 15.92 2.85
C PRO A 152 -2.32 16.72 2.81
N VAL A 153 -3.11 16.57 1.75
CA VAL A 153 -4.37 17.30 1.54
C VAL A 153 -5.60 16.38 1.47
N LEU A 154 -5.41 15.07 1.58
CA LEU A 154 -6.49 14.10 1.56
C LEU A 154 -7.24 14.08 2.90
N ASP A 155 -8.55 14.31 2.84
CA ASP A 155 -9.49 14.15 3.95
C ASP A 155 -10.38 12.93 3.71
N LEU A 156 -10.28 11.93 4.59
CA LEU A 156 -11.02 10.68 4.46
C LEU A 156 -12.54 10.87 4.56
N ARG A 157 -13.04 11.97 5.14
CA ARG A 157 -14.49 12.29 5.21
C ARG A 157 -15.14 12.45 3.84
N ILE A 158 -14.37 12.54 2.77
CA ILE A 158 -14.91 12.51 1.40
C ILE A 158 -15.75 11.24 1.14
N PHE A 159 -15.46 10.13 1.82
CA PHE A 159 -16.18 8.87 1.68
C PHE A 159 -17.52 8.85 2.46
N SER A 160 -17.72 9.75 3.42
CA SER A 160 -18.91 9.88 4.26
C SER A 160 -19.97 10.80 3.65
N SER A 161 -19.74 11.29 2.42
CA SER A 161 -20.69 12.16 1.72
C SER A 161 -22.00 11.44 1.38
N SER A 162 -23.12 12.16 1.48
CA SER A 162 -24.45 11.68 1.09
C SER A 162 -24.70 11.66 -0.42
N LYS A 163 -23.75 12.19 -1.22
CA LYS A 163 -23.82 12.16 -2.68
C LYS A 163 -23.80 10.70 -3.17
N PRO A 164 -24.44 10.40 -4.31
CA PRO A 164 -24.37 9.08 -4.92
C PRO A 164 -22.92 8.61 -5.07
N SER A 165 -22.67 7.38 -4.62
CA SER A 165 -21.40 6.68 -4.74
C SER A 165 -21.61 5.43 -5.57
N PHE A 166 -20.69 5.17 -6.49
CA PHE A 166 -20.76 4.04 -7.42
C PHE A 166 -20.08 2.79 -6.84
N ILE A 167 -18.96 2.97 -6.13
CA ILE A 167 -18.12 1.87 -5.61
C ILE A 167 -18.38 1.62 -4.11
N LYS A 168 -18.90 2.63 -3.39
CA LYS A 168 -19.22 2.58 -1.95
C LYS A 168 -18.01 2.28 -1.05
N ILE A 169 -16.86 2.89 -1.33
CA ILE A 169 -15.78 2.96 -0.33
C ILE A 169 -16.27 3.83 0.84
N THR A 170 -15.97 3.37 2.05
CA THR A 170 -16.21 4.08 3.32
C THR A 170 -14.86 4.42 3.95
N GLU A 171 -14.82 5.32 4.92
CA GLU A 171 -13.60 5.64 5.69
C GLU A 171 -12.97 4.39 6.28
N LYS A 172 -13.82 3.52 6.84
CA LYS A 172 -13.37 2.26 7.45
C LYS A 172 -12.71 1.35 6.42
N ARG A 173 -13.30 1.23 5.22
CA ARG A 173 -12.76 0.45 4.10
C ARG A 173 -11.44 1.04 3.60
N ALA A 174 -11.38 2.36 3.44
CA ALA A 174 -10.16 3.07 3.06
C ALA A 174 -9.02 2.81 4.05
N VAL A 175 -9.28 2.92 5.36
CA VAL A 175 -8.29 2.60 6.41
C VAL A 175 -7.89 1.12 6.36
N GLN A 176 -8.82 0.20 6.16
CA GLN A 176 -8.52 -1.24 6.03
C GLN A 176 -7.66 -1.56 4.81
N ALA A 177 -7.87 -0.89 3.68
CA ALA A 177 -7.03 -1.02 2.49
C ALA A 177 -5.59 -0.57 2.79
N ILE A 178 -5.41 0.59 3.44
CA ILE A 178 -4.08 1.08 3.86
C ILE A 178 -3.41 0.10 4.82
N MET A 179 -4.15 -0.41 5.81
CA MET A 179 -3.63 -1.41 6.75
C MET A 179 -3.23 -2.72 6.06
N SER A 180 -3.94 -3.09 4.99
CA SER A 180 -3.60 -4.26 4.17
C SER A 180 -2.30 -4.04 3.38
N MET A 181 -2.09 -2.83 2.83
CA MET A 181 -0.81 -2.47 2.20
C MET A 181 0.34 -2.47 3.21
N LEU A 182 0.14 -1.91 4.40
CA LEU A 182 1.14 -1.91 5.48
C LEU A 182 1.52 -3.33 5.93
N ALA A 183 0.58 -4.28 5.85
CA ALA A 183 0.80 -5.68 6.16
C ALA A 183 1.36 -6.50 4.98
N SER A 184 1.55 -5.90 3.80
CA SER A 184 2.01 -6.59 2.60
C SER A 184 3.44 -7.13 2.75
N SER A 185 3.68 -8.27 2.10
CA SER A 185 5.03 -8.84 1.93
C SER A 185 5.85 -8.10 0.88
N ILE A 186 5.22 -7.29 0.02
CA ILE A 186 5.89 -6.51 -1.01
C ILE A 186 6.46 -5.24 -0.38
N ARG A 187 7.80 -5.14 -0.41
CA ARG A 187 8.54 -4.08 0.27
C ARG A 187 8.07 -2.68 -0.14
N VAL A 188 7.92 -2.44 -1.43
CA VAL A 188 7.52 -1.13 -1.96
C VAL A 188 6.15 -0.72 -1.39
N TRP A 189 5.22 -1.66 -1.24
CA TRP A 189 3.88 -1.37 -0.77
C TRP A 189 3.83 -1.08 0.72
N HIS A 190 4.48 -1.87 1.57
CA HIS A 190 4.47 -1.55 3.00
C HIS A 190 5.27 -0.29 3.33
N CYS A 191 6.30 0.06 2.55
CA CYS A 191 7.05 1.31 2.71
C CYS A 191 6.18 2.51 2.36
N ALA A 192 5.53 2.47 1.20
CA ALA A 192 4.64 3.52 0.75
C ALA A 192 3.40 3.65 1.66
N ALA A 193 2.88 2.54 2.19
CA ALA A 193 1.79 2.57 3.18
C ALA A 193 2.22 3.19 4.52
N ALA A 194 3.44 2.90 4.99
CA ALA A 194 3.99 3.56 6.18
C ALA A 194 4.09 5.08 5.97
N GLU A 195 4.61 5.50 4.81
CA GLU A 195 4.68 6.92 4.45
C GLU A 195 3.29 7.56 4.34
N LEU A 196 2.34 6.89 3.67
CA LEU A 196 0.95 7.33 3.54
C LEU A 196 0.31 7.57 4.91
N ILE A 197 0.43 6.63 5.84
CA ILE A 197 -0.08 6.78 7.22
C ILE A 197 0.59 7.99 7.91
N GLY A 198 1.91 8.09 7.79
CA GLY A 198 2.67 9.18 8.39
C GLY A 198 2.25 10.55 7.87
N ARG A 199 1.85 10.66 6.59
CA ARG A 199 1.37 11.92 5.99
C ARG A 199 -0.10 12.18 6.32
N LEU A 200 -0.96 11.15 6.28
CA LEU A 200 -2.40 11.30 6.56
C LEU A 200 -2.69 11.74 8.00
N ILE A 201 -1.93 11.24 8.97
CA ILE A 201 -2.15 11.55 10.39
C ILE A 201 -1.82 13.00 10.75
N ILE A 202 -1.10 13.72 9.87
CA ILE A 202 -0.83 15.16 10.06
C ILE A 202 -2.13 15.98 9.95
N ASN A 203 -3.10 15.50 9.16
CA ASN A 203 -4.40 16.14 9.05
C ASN A 203 -5.29 15.72 10.24
N PRO A 204 -5.66 16.65 11.14
CA PRO A 204 -6.45 16.32 12.33
C PRO A 204 -7.83 15.75 12.01
N ASP A 205 -8.37 16.08 10.82
CA ASP A 205 -9.66 15.54 10.36
C ASP A 205 -9.60 14.02 10.08
N ASN A 206 -8.39 13.48 9.85
CA ASN A 206 -8.18 12.04 9.65
C ASN A 206 -7.98 11.27 10.95
N GLU A 207 -7.62 11.94 12.05
CA GLU A 207 -7.33 11.29 13.34
C GLU A 207 -8.44 10.36 13.83
N PRO A 208 -9.75 10.72 13.80
CA PRO A 208 -10.82 9.85 14.28
C PRO A 208 -10.88 8.49 13.59
N PHE A 209 -10.39 8.40 12.36
CA PHE A 209 -10.39 7.16 11.57
C PHE A 209 -9.11 6.33 11.80
N LEU A 210 -7.98 6.98 12.08
CA LEU A 210 -6.68 6.33 12.28
C LEU A 210 -6.44 5.92 13.74
N LEU A 211 -6.89 6.72 14.71
CA LEU A 211 -6.72 6.47 16.15
C LEU A 211 -7.15 5.06 16.60
N PRO A 212 -8.28 4.49 16.12
CA PRO A 212 -8.71 3.14 16.50
C PRO A 212 -7.74 2.02 16.07
N VAL A 213 -6.92 2.24 15.02
CA VAL A 213 -6.01 1.24 14.47
C VAL A 213 -4.53 1.48 14.82
N ILE A 214 -4.21 2.52 15.58
CA ILE A 214 -2.83 2.87 16.00
C ILE A 214 -2.05 1.69 16.60
N PRO A 215 -2.60 0.84 17.50
CA PRO A 215 -1.85 -0.31 18.01
C PRO A 215 -1.37 -1.27 16.90
N GLN A 216 -2.17 -1.44 15.85
CA GLN A 216 -1.80 -2.28 14.71
C GLN A 216 -0.75 -1.59 13.82
N ILE A 217 -0.87 -0.27 13.67
CA ILE A 217 0.11 0.56 12.95
C ILE A 217 1.47 0.47 13.65
N TYR A 218 1.53 0.70 14.97
CA TYR A 218 2.78 0.64 15.73
C TYR A 218 3.48 -0.69 15.61
N LYS A 219 2.76 -1.80 15.82
CA LYS A 219 3.33 -3.14 15.63
C LYS A 219 4.04 -3.29 14.28
N ARG A 220 3.39 -2.85 13.19
CA ARG A 220 3.96 -2.94 11.83
C ARG A 220 5.11 -1.97 11.60
N LEU A 221 4.97 -0.71 12.00
CA LEU A 221 6.04 0.30 11.83
C LEU A 221 7.29 -0.07 12.63
N VAL A 222 7.12 -0.58 13.86
CA VAL A 222 8.21 -1.06 14.70
C VAL A 222 8.88 -2.27 14.06
N ASP A 223 8.16 -3.17 13.41
CA ASP A 223 8.72 -4.27 12.60
C ASP A 223 9.56 -3.77 11.43
N LEU A 224 9.10 -2.72 10.73
CA LEU A 224 9.84 -2.10 9.63
C LEU A 224 11.20 -1.52 10.06
N LEU A 225 11.35 -1.05 11.30
CA LEU A 225 12.64 -0.58 11.82
C LEU A 225 13.74 -1.66 11.80
N SER A 226 13.36 -2.95 11.79
CA SER A 226 14.30 -4.07 11.75
C SER A 226 14.65 -4.54 10.34
N VAL A 227 13.95 -4.04 9.32
CA VAL A 227 14.24 -4.40 7.92
C VAL A 227 15.54 -3.72 7.50
N PRO A 228 16.50 -4.42 6.87
CA PRO A 228 17.74 -3.84 6.38
C PRO A 228 17.50 -3.04 5.08
N ALA A 229 16.62 -2.05 5.15
CA ALA A 229 16.20 -1.20 4.05
C ALA A 229 16.03 0.23 4.57
N PHE A 230 16.92 1.13 4.14
CA PHE A 230 16.99 2.50 4.64
C PHE A 230 15.74 3.32 4.33
N ASP A 231 15.17 3.13 3.15
CA ASP A 231 13.87 3.69 2.74
C ASP A 231 12.74 3.24 3.70
N ALA A 232 12.67 1.95 4.01
CA ALA A 232 11.67 1.40 4.93
C ALA A 232 11.82 1.98 6.34
N GLN A 233 13.05 2.05 6.85
CA GLN A 233 13.35 2.65 8.16
C GLN A 233 12.99 4.12 8.20
N ALA A 234 13.32 4.89 7.16
CA ALA A 234 13.00 6.31 7.08
C ALA A 234 11.49 6.56 7.08
N ALA A 235 10.74 5.81 6.27
CA ALA A 235 9.28 5.88 6.22
C ALA A 235 8.66 5.54 7.59
N ALA A 236 9.11 4.43 8.20
CA ALA A 236 8.62 3.99 9.51
C ALA A 236 8.93 4.99 10.63
N ILE A 237 10.16 5.52 10.70
CA ILE A 237 10.52 6.54 11.69
C ILE A 237 9.70 7.82 11.48
N SER A 238 9.51 8.25 10.24
CA SER A 238 8.72 9.46 9.97
C SER A 238 7.26 9.28 10.37
N ALA A 239 6.68 8.11 10.10
CA ALA A 239 5.32 7.79 10.50
C ALA A 239 5.18 7.69 12.03
N LEU A 240 6.10 6.99 12.71
CA LEU A 240 6.12 6.89 14.17
C LEU A 240 6.24 8.26 14.83
N TYR A 241 7.09 9.15 14.30
CA TYR A 241 7.23 10.51 14.78
C TYR A 241 5.90 11.27 14.71
N ASN A 242 5.25 11.27 13.55
CA ASN A 242 3.99 11.99 13.39
C ASN A 242 2.86 11.42 14.25
N VAL A 243 2.76 10.08 14.37
CA VAL A 243 1.73 9.43 15.20
C VAL A 243 1.95 9.72 16.69
N ALA A 244 3.20 9.72 17.17
CA ALA A 244 3.53 10.02 18.57
C ALA A 244 3.20 11.48 18.98
N GLU A 245 3.23 12.42 18.02
CA GLU A 245 2.92 13.82 18.27
C GLU A 245 1.42 14.13 18.36
N VAL A 246 0.55 13.22 17.90
CA VAL A 246 -0.91 13.44 17.89
C VAL A 246 -1.47 13.72 19.29
N ASN A 247 -1.22 12.83 20.25
CA ASN A 247 -1.70 12.99 21.62
C ASN A 247 -0.92 12.11 22.61
N MET A 248 -1.20 12.32 23.90
CA MET A 248 -0.60 11.55 24.99
C MET A 248 -0.84 10.03 24.84
N ASP A 249 -2.06 9.61 24.50
CA ASP A 249 -2.42 8.19 24.37
C ASP A 249 -1.60 7.48 23.29
N CYS A 250 -1.31 8.15 22.17
CA CYS A 250 -0.39 7.67 21.15
C CYS A 250 1.03 7.43 21.70
N ARG A 251 1.56 8.32 22.54
CA ARG A 251 2.88 8.14 23.18
C ARG A 251 2.89 6.97 24.16
N LEU A 252 1.85 6.83 24.97
CA LEU A 252 1.72 5.70 25.91
C LEU A 252 1.69 4.37 25.17
N LYS A 253 0.88 4.28 24.11
CA LYS A 253 0.78 3.09 23.27
C LYS A 253 2.12 2.76 22.61
N LEU A 254 2.85 3.75 22.10
CA LEU A 254 4.16 3.51 21.46
C LEU A 254 5.20 3.01 22.46
N ALA A 255 5.28 3.61 23.64
CA ALA A 255 6.22 3.16 24.68
C ALA A 255 5.92 1.74 25.18
N SER A 256 4.63 1.35 25.18
CA SER A 256 4.20 0.00 25.54
C SER A 256 4.40 -1.03 24.41
N GLU A 257 4.61 -0.59 23.17
CA GLU A 257 4.78 -1.49 22.02
C GLU A 257 6.11 -2.25 22.13
N ARG A 258 6.04 -3.55 21.86
CA ARG A 258 7.17 -4.44 22.11
C ARG A 258 8.34 -4.07 21.19
N TRP A 259 9.52 -3.92 21.78
CA TRP A 259 10.76 -3.57 21.09
C TRP A 259 10.80 -2.17 20.47
N ALA A 260 9.78 -1.33 20.68
CA ALA A 260 9.75 0.01 20.07
C ALA A 260 10.95 0.84 20.50
N VAL A 261 11.18 0.97 21.81
CA VAL A 261 12.30 1.74 22.36
C VAL A 261 13.65 1.13 21.97
N ASP A 262 13.81 -0.20 22.07
CA ASP A 262 15.02 -0.90 21.64
C ASP A 262 15.40 -0.60 20.19
N ARG A 263 14.41 -0.66 19.28
CA ARG A 263 14.63 -0.46 17.84
C ARG A 263 14.88 1.01 17.50
N LEU A 264 14.22 1.95 18.17
CA LEU A 264 14.53 3.37 18.07
C LEU A 264 15.98 3.65 18.50
N LEU A 265 16.42 3.10 19.64
CA LEU A 265 17.79 3.26 20.11
C LEU A 265 18.81 2.61 19.19
N LYS A 266 18.47 1.48 18.56
CA LYS A 266 19.30 0.86 17.53
C LYS A 266 19.52 1.80 16.34
N VAL A 267 18.48 2.50 15.87
CA VAL A 267 18.60 3.49 14.78
C VAL A 267 19.49 4.67 15.18
N VAL A 268 19.45 5.09 16.45
CA VAL A 268 20.32 6.17 16.95
C VAL A 268 21.78 5.70 17.07
N LYS A 269 22.02 4.50 17.59
CA LYS A 269 23.37 3.92 17.80
C LYS A 269 24.05 3.48 16.51
N MET A 270 23.28 3.02 15.53
CA MET A 270 23.75 2.65 14.19
C MET A 270 23.21 3.67 13.19
N PRO A 271 23.94 4.78 12.95
CA PRO A 271 23.36 5.93 12.29
C PRO A 271 22.90 5.60 10.87
N HIS A 272 21.65 5.98 10.59
CA HIS A 272 21.09 5.98 9.25
C HIS A 272 21.84 6.98 8.33
N PRO A 273 22.02 6.70 7.02
CA PRO A 273 22.70 7.62 6.10
C PRO A 273 22.03 8.99 5.99
N VAL A 274 20.72 9.07 6.26
CA VAL A 274 19.96 10.32 6.36
C VAL A 274 19.91 10.78 7.82
N PRO A 275 20.60 11.88 8.20
CA PRO A 275 20.68 12.33 9.60
C PRO A 275 19.33 12.64 10.23
N GLU A 276 18.38 13.13 9.44
CA GLU A 276 17.02 13.45 9.88
C GLU A 276 16.28 12.25 10.49
N VAL A 277 16.56 11.04 10.01
CA VAL A 277 15.96 9.80 10.55
C VAL A 277 16.43 9.57 11.99
N CYS A 278 17.73 9.73 12.26
CA CYS A 278 18.28 9.59 13.61
C CYS A 278 17.80 10.72 14.54
N ARG A 279 17.67 11.94 14.02
CA ARG A 279 17.10 13.09 14.75
C ARG A 279 15.67 12.81 15.17
N LYS A 280 14.80 12.39 14.24
CA LYS A 280 13.41 12.01 14.53
C LYS A 280 13.33 10.84 15.52
N ALA A 281 14.16 9.81 15.37
CA ALA A 281 14.21 8.70 16.32
C ALA A 281 14.53 9.18 17.75
N SER A 282 15.50 10.10 17.89
CA SER A 282 15.86 10.69 19.18
C SER A 282 14.72 11.55 19.76
N MET A 283 14.03 12.34 18.92
CA MET A 283 12.87 13.13 19.34
C MET A 283 11.68 12.26 19.74
N ILE A 284 11.46 11.12 19.08
CA ILE A 284 10.44 10.15 19.51
C ILE A 284 10.77 9.72 20.95
N VAL A 285 11.99 9.24 21.21
CA VAL A 285 12.38 8.80 22.57
C VAL A 285 12.23 9.94 23.59
N GLU A 286 12.63 11.15 23.23
CA GLU A 286 12.44 12.33 24.07
C GLU A 286 10.96 12.60 24.39
N SER A 287 10.09 12.57 23.39
CA SER A 287 8.64 12.74 23.56
C SER A 287 8.05 11.66 24.48
N LEU A 288 8.51 10.40 24.37
CA LEU A 288 8.04 9.30 25.21
C LEU A 288 8.41 9.50 26.67
N VAL A 289 9.61 10.04 26.94
CA VAL A 289 10.12 10.32 28.29
C VAL A 289 9.34 11.43 28.99
N SER A 290 8.80 12.38 28.22
CA SER A 290 8.00 13.47 28.77
C SER A 290 6.72 12.99 29.49
N GLU A 291 6.29 11.74 29.24
CA GLU A 291 5.12 11.13 29.85
C GLU A 291 5.50 10.30 31.09
N PRO A 292 5.07 10.68 32.30
CA PRO A 292 5.45 9.99 33.54
C PRO A 292 5.06 8.50 33.56
N GLN A 293 3.99 8.13 32.88
CA GLN A 293 3.49 6.75 32.79
C GLN A 293 4.43 5.85 31.98
N ASN A 294 5.23 6.40 31.06
CA ASN A 294 6.19 5.64 30.26
C ASN A 294 7.49 5.32 31.02
N ARG A 295 7.69 5.88 32.22
CA ARG A 295 8.92 5.74 32.99
C ARG A 295 9.36 4.28 33.17
N MET A 296 8.42 3.36 33.42
CA MET A 296 8.71 1.93 33.58
C MET A 296 9.21 1.27 32.31
N HIS A 297 8.72 1.70 31.14
CA HIS A 297 9.19 1.22 29.84
C HIS A 297 10.56 1.77 29.46
N LEU A 298 10.92 2.95 29.99
CA LEU A 298 12.13 3.66 29.59
C LEU A 298 13.32 3.44 30.53
N LEU A 299 13.09 3.25 31.84
CA LEU A 299 14.18 3.02 32.82
C LEU A 299 15.02 1.78 32.52
N VAL A 300 14.42 0.75 31.90
CA VAL A 300 15.18 -0.46 31.51
C VAL A 300 16.26 -0.17 30.47
N HIS A 301 16.20 0.99 29.79
CA HIS A 301 17.17 1.44 28.79
C HIS A 301 18.12 2.54 29.30
N GLU A 302 18.12 2.85 30.60
CA GLU A 302 18.92 3.92 31.20
C GLU A 302 20.42 3.82 30.85
N ASN A 303 20.99 2.62 30.93
CA ASN A 303 22.39 2.38 30.56
C ASN A 303 22.66 2.72 29.09
N THR A 304 21.74 2.39 28.18
CA THR A 304 21.87 2.72 26.76
C THR A 304 21.78 4.22 26.52
N PHE A 305 20.94 4.94 27.27
CA PHE A 305 20.89 6.41 27.21
C PHE A 305 22.21 7.04 27.67
N ALA A 306 22.80 6.53 28.76
CA ALA A 306 24.09 6.99 29.27
C ALA A 306 25.24 6.70 28.29
N GLU A 307 25.24 5.53 27.63
CA GLU A 307 26.18 5.22 26.55
C GLU A 307 26.08 6.21 25.39
N ILE A 308 24.87 6.52 24.92
CA ILE A 308 24.67 7.47 23.81
C ILE A 308 25.10 8.88 24.24
N LEU A 309 24.78 9.30 25.47
CA LEU A 309 25.20 10.60 26.01
C LEU A 309 26.72 10.74 26.04
N THR A 310 27.41 9.71 26.52
CA THR A 310 28.88 9.71 26.71
C THR A 310 29.64 9.43 25.42
N SER A 311 28.99 8.89 24.40
CA SER A 311 29.54 8.86 23.05
C SER A 311 29.66 10.29 22.50
N GLU A 312 30.78 10.63 21.87
CA GLU A 312 30.95 11.92 21.18
C GLU A 312 29.95 12.00 20.01
N GLY A 313 28.76 12.56 20.25
CA GLY A 313 27.62 12.41 19.36
C GLY A 313 26.79 13.68 19.20
N LYS A 314 26.15 13.83 18.04
CA LYS A 314 25.24 14.94 17.72
C LYS A 314 23.96 14.97 18.58
N TYR A 315 23.68 13.90 19.32
CA TYR A 315 22.45 13.74 20.11
C TYR A 315 22.69 13.78 21.62
N SER A 316 23.92 14.05 22.08
CA SER A 316 24.27 14.07 23.51
C SER A 316 23.36 15.02 24.31
N ASP A 317 23.05 16.21 23.81
CA ASP A 317 22.15 17.15 24.48
C ASP A 317 20.71 16.60 24.64
N THR A 318 20.20 15.88 23.64
CA THR A 318 18.88 15.23 23.72
C THR A 318 18.90 14.11 24.75
N PHE A 319 19.95 13.28 24.78
CA PHE A 319 20.05 12.18 25.74
C PHE A 319 20.36 12.64 27.16
N ALA A 320 21.02 13.79 27.34
CA ALA A 320 21.14 14.46 28.65
C ALA A 320 19.76 14.88 29.18
N ARG A 321 18.93 15.49 28.34
CA ARG A 321 17.55 15.88 28.71
C ARG A 321 16.68 14.67 29.01
N ILE A 322 16.77 13.60 28.22
CA ILE A 322 16.09 12.33 28.48
C ILE A 322 16.47 11.77 29.86
N LEU A 323 17.77 11.66 30.18
CA LEU A 323 18.22 11.17 31.48
C LEU A 323 17.81 12.09 32.62
N TYR A 324 17.86 13.41 32.41
CA TYR A 324 17.38 14.38 33.39
C TYR A 324 15.90 14.15 33.72
N GLU A 325 15.02 14.06 32.73
CA GLU A 325 13.59 13.84 32.94
C GLU A 325 13.29 12.48 33.58
N LEU A 326 14.04 11.43 33.21
CA LEU A 326 13.89 10.10 33.82
C LEU A 326 14.37 10.03 35.26
N THR A 327 15.38 10.81 35.64
CA THR A 327 15.97 10.77 37.00
C THR A 327 15.42 11.85 37.91
N ALA A 328 14.90 12.94 37.34
CA ALA A 328 14.17 13.95 38.08
C ALA A 328 13.08 13.27 38.89
N ARG A 329 13.04 13.60 40.19
CA ARG A 329 11.92 13.18 41.03
C ARG A 329 10.67 13.73 40.37
N PRO A 330 9.55 12.98 40.33
CA PRO A 330 8.28 13.54 39.87
C PRO A 330 7.99 14.74 40.75
N SER A 331 8.31 15.92 40.25
CA SER A 331 7.85 17.16 40.83
C SER A 331 6.34 17.02 40.74
N ASN A 332 5.66 17.10 41.89
CA ASN A 332 4.28 17.50 41.91
C ASN A 332 4.23 18.78 41.08
N LYS A 333 3.90 18.67 39.78
CA LYS A 333 3.24 19.73 39.06
C LYS A 333 1.96 19.91 39.86
N VAL A 334 2.06 20.78 40.87
CA VAL A 334 0.93 21.41 41.53
C VAL A 334 0.04 21.77 40.37
N THR A 335 -1.09 21.09 40.30
CA THR A 335 -2.25 21.59 39.58
C THR A 335 -2.37 23.01 40.10
N ALA A 336 -1.97 23.99 39.31
CA ALA A 336 -2.39 25.35 39.52
C ALA A 336 -3.90 25.30 39.29
N GLY A 337 -4.62 24.83 40.32
CA GLY A 337 -6.04 25.00 40.43
C GLY A 337 -6.25 26.47 40.19
N GLN A 338 -7.05 26.77 39.17
CA GLN A 338 -7.56 28.11 38.94
C GLN A 338 -7.89 28.71 40.30
N ALA A 339 -7.15 29.75 40.69
CA ALA A 339 -7.51 30.55 41.84
C ALA A 339 -8.87 31.16 41.51
N ILE A 340 -9.93 30.51 42.00
CA ILE A 340 -11.25 31.08 42.07
C ILE A 340 -11.12 32.21 43.09
N TRP A 341 -10.82 33.41 42.60
CA TRP A 341 -10.97 34.62 43.38
C TRP A 341 -12.45 34.75 43.69
N GLY A 342 -12.82 34.43 44.93
CA GLY A 342 -14.13 34.73 45.46
C GLY A 342 -14.35 36.24 45.40
N ASN A 343 -15.34 36.67 44.61
CA ASN A 343 -15.93 37.98 44.76
C ASN A 343 -16.61 38.02 46.14
N ILE A 344 -15.98 38.74 47.06
CA ILE A 344 -16.61 39.19 48.29
C ILE A 344 -17.43 40.42 47.89
N ASN A 345 -18.76 40.30 48.00
CA ASN A 345 -19.68 41.44 48.05
C ASN A 345 -19.64 42.09 49.43
#